data_AF-A0A964V4S1-F1
#
_entry.id   AF-A0A964V4S1-F1
#
_cell.length_a   1.000
_cell.length_b   1.000
_cell.length_c   1.000
_cell.angle_alpha   90.00
_cell.angle_beta   90.00
_cell.angle_gamma   90.00
#
_symmetry.space_group_name_H-M   'P 1'
#
loop_
_entity.id
_entity.type
_entity.pdbx_description
1 polymer ?
#
loop_
_entity_poly.entity_id
_entity_poly.type
_entity_poly.pdbx_seq_one_letter_code
_entity_poly.pdbx_strand_id
1 'polypeptide(L)'
;MIRSVLVANRGEIALRIVRAARERGIRSVAVYSEPDRMAPHVLEADEAYPIGPAPASQSYLRGDVLIEVARRAGVDAIHPGYGFLAERADFARAVESAGLCFIGPAPDTIAAMGDKVEARRRMVAAGVPVVPGLTDAVADAAGARRAAEELGFPVLLKAAAGGGGKGMRVAHDPAEVERGYEAASREALGAFGDGRIYLERFVERPRHIEIQVFADAHGHVVHLGERECSVQRRHQKLIEEAPSPTLTPREREAMGEAAVRAAAAVDYRGAGTVEFLYRGGDFYFLEMNTRLQVEHPVTELVTGLDLVDWQFLVASGEPLDFEQADVRLTGHAIECRITSEDPYSGFLPSTGTISHLEVPGGPGVRWDGGIQRGHEVTLHYDPLLAKLIVFAPDRAAAIARMARALDELVLTGVQTSAPYLRSVMDEQDFRRGDLSIAYMEEHPELLSPSLSEREFLAAAIAGALLEDEYRGRHRTPRITAGVRNGMSDWRTSGWPWRGNEWKSR
;
A
#
# COMPACT_ATOMS: atom_id res chain seq x y z
N MET A 1 15.53 21.74 15.39
CA MET A 1 14.47 20.76 15.70
C MET A 1 13.16 21.24 15.10
N ILE A 2 12.51 20.38 14.32
CA ILE A 2 11.22 20.64 13.68
C ILE A 2 10.16 20.86 14.76
N ARG A 3 9.39 21.94 14.67
CA ARG A 3 8.31 22.28 15.61
C ARG A 3 6.93 22.24 14.95
N SER A 4 6.91 22.26 13.62
CA SER A 4 5.69 22.18 12.83
C SER A 4 5.93 21.48 11.49
N VAL A 5 4.97 20.64 11.08
CA VAL A 5 5.06 19.82 9.88
C VAL A 5 3.75 19.90 9.08
N LEU A 6 3.86 20.09 7.77
CA LEU A 6 2.77 19.81 6.84
C LEU A 6 2.88 18.38 6.33
N VAL A 7 1.79 17.62 6.42
CA VAL A 7 1.71 16.25 5.93
C VAL A 7 1.16 16.28 4.51
N ALA A 8 2.04 16.15 3.52
CA ALA A 8 1.72 16.20 2.09
C ALA A 8 1.17 14.85 1.58
N ASN A 9 0.17 14.32 2.28
CA ASN A 9 -0.45 13.03 1.97
C ASN A 9 -1.90 12.97 2.52
N ARG A 10 -2.55 11.81 2.41
CA ARG A 10 -3.91 11.54 2.89
C ARG A 10 -4.03 10.18 3.57
N GLY A 11 -5.21 9.89 4.09
CA GLY A 11 -5.56 8.54 4.55
C GLY A 11 -4.74 8.09 5.75
N GLU A 12 -4.44 6.79 5.81
CA GLU A 12 -3.81 6.18 6.99
C GLU A 12 -2.43 6.77 7.28
N ILE A 13 -1.58 6.95 6.26
CA ILE A 13 -0.22 7.45 6.47
C ILE A 13 -0.21 8.90 6.95
N ALA A 14 -1.13 9.72 6.45
CA ALA A 14 -1.24 11.08 6.95
C ALA A 14 -1.61 11.10 8.43
N LEU A 15 -2.53 10.22 8.83
CA LEU A 15 -2.93 10.06 10.21
C LEU A 15 -1.80 9.49 11.10
N ARG A 16 -1.04 8.51 10.60
CA ARG A 16 0.15 7.96 11.27
C ARG A 16 1.18 9.04 11.58
N ILE A 17 1.43 9.95 10.63
CA ILE A 17 2.37 11.07 10.79
C ILE A 17 1.83 12.12 11.76
N VAL A 18 0.53 12.45 11.67
CA VAL A 18 -0.13 13.38 12.61
C VAL A 18 -0.01 12.87 14.05
N ARG A 19 -0.19 11.57 14.28
CA ARG A 19 -0.06 10.95 15.61
C ARG A 19 1.36 11.04 16.16
N ALA A 20 2.37 10.66 15.38
CA ALA A 20 3.77 10.81 15.79
C ALA A 20 4.13 12.28 16.06
N ALA A 21 3.66 13.21 15.22
CA ALA A 21 3.88 14.64 15.43
C ALA A 21 3.28 15.09 16.77
N ARG A 22 2.05 14.68 17.09
CA ARG A 22 1.37 15.01 18.34
C ARG A 22 2.11 14.47 19.56
N GLU A 23 2.58 13.23 19.53
CA GLU A 23 3.35 12.61 20.62
C GLU A 23 4.66 13.38 20.91
N ARG A 24 5.28 13.93 19.86
CA ARG A 24 6.47 14.79 19.98
C ARG A 24 6.17 16.26 20.30
N GLY A 25 4.90 16.67 20.38
CA GLY A 25 4.51 18.07 20.53
C GLY A 25 4.84 18.95 19.31
N ILE A 26 4.93 18.35 18.12
CA ILE A 26 5.10 19.03 16.83
C ILE A 26 3.71 19.40 16.31
N ARG A 27 3.51 20.68 15.95
CA ARG A 27 2.25 21.14 15.33
C ARG A 27 2.08 20.52 13.95
N SER A 28 0.97 19.85 13.71
CA SER A 28 0.66 19.14 12.47
C SER A 28 -0.33 19.91 11.59
N VAL A 29 -0.05 19.98 10.29
CA VAL A 29 -0.91 20.61 9.29
C VAL A 29 -1.29 19.57 8.24
N ALA A 30 -2.57 19.24 8.13
CA ALA A 30 -3.10 18.39 7.08
C ALA A 30 -3.45 19.18 5.81
N VAL A 31 -3.39 18.50 4.67
CA VAL A 31 -4.01 18.97 3.43
C VAL A 31 -5.11 18.02 2.99
N TYR A 32 -6.10 18.53 2.27
CA TYR A 32 -7.19 17.69 1.79
C TYR A 32 -7.78 18.14 0.45
N SER A 33 -8.13 17.15 -0.35
CA SER A 33 -9.02 17.30 -1.50
C SER A 33 -10.49 17.38 -1.06
N GLU A 34 -11.39 17.86 -1.91
CA GLU A 34 -12.83 17.95 -1.57
C GLU A 34 -13.44 16.65 -0.99
N PRO A 35 -13.22 15.45 -1.56
CA PRO A 35 -13.72 14.21 -0.97
C PRO A 35 -13.16 13.88 0.42
N ASP A 36 -11.93 14.29 0.71
CA ASP A 36 -11.26 13.98 1.99
C ASP A 36 -11.55 14.99 3.09
N ARG A 37 -12.45 15.97 2.87
CA ARG A 37 -12.77 17.04 3.83
C ARG A 37 -13.10 16.52 5.24
N MET A 38 -13.71 15.34 5.34
CA MET A 38 -14.12 14.70 6.59
C MET A 38 -13.28 13.45 6.92
N ALA A 39 -12.13 13.28 6.27
CA ALA A 39 -11.25 12.14 6.51
C ALA A 39 -10.57 12.26 7.91
N PRO A 40 -10.30 11.14 8.59
CA PRO A 40 -9.68 11.16 9.92
C PRO A 40 -8.41 12.01 10.04
N HIS A 41 -7.51 11.99 9.05
CA HIS A 41 -6.27 12.77 9.09
C HIS A 41 -6.51 14.29 9.12
N VAL A 42 -7.61 14.75 8.51
CA VAL A 42 -8.03 16.15 8.50
C VAL A 42 -8.57 16.56 9.87
N LEU A 43 -9.39 15.69 10.45
CA LEU A 43 -10.04 15.94 11.74
C LEU A 43 -9.06 15.83 12.92
N GLU A 44 -7.97 15.07 12.75
CA GLU A 44 -7.00 14.84 13.81
C GLU A 44 -5.82 15.83 13.79
N ALA A 45 -5.49 16.45 12.65
CA ALA A 45 -4.41 17.45 12.60
C ALA A 45 -4.78 18.76 13.35
N ASP A 46 -3.77 19.54 13.75
CA ASP A 46 -4.00 20.81 14.45
C ASP A 46 -4.60 21.89 13.54
N GLU A 47 -4.22 21.87 12.25
CA GLU A 47 -4.79 22.71 11.20
C GLU A 47 -4.97 21.91 9.91
N ALA A 48 -5.91 22.33 9.06
CA ALA A 48 -6.12 21.69 7.76
C ALA A 48 -6.45 22.70 6.66
N TYR A 49 -5.92 22.47 5.45
CA TYR A 49 -6.09 23.36 4.29
C TYR A 49 -6.61 22.59 3.06
N PRO A 50 -7.63 23.13 2.36
CA PRO A 50 -8.08 22.55 1.10
C PRO A 50 -7.06 22.80 -0.01
N ILE A 51 -6.79 21.78 -0.84
CA ILE A 51 -5.80 21.85 -1.92
C ILE A 51 -6.38 21.62 -3.33
N GLY A 52 -7.67 21.32 -3.44
CA GLY A 52 -8.33 21.23 -4.74
C GLY A 52 -9.40 20.14 -4.83
N PRO A 53 -9.84 19.83 -6.07
CA PRO A 53 -10.85 18.80 -6.33
C PRO A 53 -10.28 17.37 -6.19
N ALA A 54 -11.13 16.39 -6.41
CA ALA A 54 -10.83 14.97 -6.25
C ALA A 54 -9.65 14.43 -7.10
N PRO A 55 -9.45 14.82 -8.37
CA PRO A 55 -8.34 14.26 -9.15
C PRO A 55 -6.98 14.60 -8.52
N ALA A 56 -6.18 13.58 -8.19
CA ALA A 56 -4.88 13.78 -7.55
C ALA A 56 -3.94 14.72 -8.34
N SER A 57 -4.02 14.70 -9.68
CA SER A 57 -3.27 15.61 -10.57
C SER A 57 -3.61 17.09 -10.39
N GLN A 58 -4.77 17.38 -9.78
CA GLN A 58 -5.25 18.72 -9.46
C GLN A 58 -5.21 19.04 -7.95
N SER A 59 -4.79 18.08 -7.11
CA SER A 59 -4.71 18.21 -5.65
C SER A 59 -3.40 17.67 -5.10
N TYR A 60 -3.32 16.41 -4.63
CA TYR A 60 -2.15 15.86 -3.92
C TYR A 60 -0.86 15.80 -4.75
N LEU A 61 -0.94 15.87 -6.08
CA LEU A 61 0.23 15.94 -6.97
C LEU A 61 0.61 17.39 -7.36
N ARG A 62 -0.07 18.40 -6.82
CA ARG A 62 0.24 19.82 -7.03
C ARG A 62 1.26 20.31 -6.01
N GLY A 63 2.52 19.97 -6.23
CA GLY A 63 3.62 20.34 -5.34
C GLY A 63 3.75 21.85 -5.11
N ASP A 64 3.42 22.67 -6.10
CA ASP A 64 3.34 24.12 -6.00
C ASP A 64 2.30 24.59 -4.97
N VAL A 65 1.09 24.01 -5.01
CA VAL A 65 0.01 24.30 -4.06
C VAL A 65 0.37 23.85 -2.65
N LEU A 66 1.00 22.68 -2.50
CA LEU A 66 1.43 22.16 -1.20
C LEU A 66 2.49 23.06 -0.54
N ILE A 67 3.45 23.56 -1.32
CA ILE A 67 4.47 24.50 -0.84
C ILE A 67 3.86 25.85 -0.49
N GLU A 68 2.88 26.34 -1.26
CA GLU A 68 2.14 27.56 -0.93
C GLU A 68 1.40 27.43 0.41
N VAL A 69 0.71 26.31 0.63
CA VAL A 69 0.03 26.01 1.89
C VAL A 69 1.03 25.94 3.03
N ALA A 70 2.15 25.24 2.86
CA ALA A 70 3.20 25.14 3.87
C ALA A 70 3.74 26.52 4.29
N ARG A 71 3.99 27.40 3.32
CA ARG A 71 4.41 28.79 3.58
C ARG A 71 3.34 29.59 4.31
N ARG A 72 2.09 29.48 3.89
CA ARG A 72 0.95 30.17 4.52
C ARG A 72 0.74 29.72 5.96
N ALA A 73 0.86 28.42 6.22
CA ALA A 73 0.73 27.83 7.54
C ALA A 73 1.97 28.05 8.43
N GLY A 74 3.08 28.52 7.84
CA GLY A 74 4.34 28.77 8.54
C GLY A 74 4.92 27.50 9.16
N VAL A 75 4.95 26.39 8.42
CA VAL A 75 5.54 25.14 8.91
C VAL A 75 7.05 25.10 8.70
N ASP A 76 7.76 24.27 9.48
CA ASP A 76 9.21 24.09 9.33
C ASP A 76 9.54 23.02 8.29
N ALA A 77 8.67 22.02 8.15
CA ALA A 77 8.94 20.82 7.37
C ALA A 77 7.72 20.30 6.60
N ILE A 78 7.97 19.51 5.56
CA ILE A 78 6.97 18.73 4.84
C ILE A 78 7.32 17.24 4.97
N HIS A 79 6.37 16.45 5.47
CA HIS A 79 6.44 15.00 5.41
C HIS A 79 5.60 14.48 4.24
N PRO A 80 6.19 13.78 3.26
CA PRO A 80 5.43 13.35 2.08
C PRO A 80 4.70 12.00 2.26
N GLY A 81 4.82 11.34 3.41
CA GLY A 81 4.37 9.94 3.59
C GLY A 81 4.98 9.01 2.54
N TYR A 82 4.14 8.23 1.88
CA TYR A 82 4.49 7.38 0.75
C TYR A 82 3.53 7.57 -0.44
N GLY A 83 3.92 7.16 -1.64
CA GLY A 83 3.17 7.48 -2.85
C GLY A 83 3.18 8.98 -3.16
N PHE A 84 2.25 9.43 -4.01
CA PHE A 84 2.15 10.82 -4.49
C PHE A 84 3.51 11.45 -4.87
N LEU A 85 4.00 12.40 -4.06
CA LEU A 85 5.23 13.15 -4.31
C LEU A 85 6.41 12.69 -3.46
N ALA A 86 6.28 11.59 -2.70
CA ALA A 86 7.32 11.13 -1.78
C ALA A 86 8.64 10.74 -2.46
N GLU A 87 8.57 10.29 -3.71
CA GLU A 87 9.74 9.89 -4.51
C GLU A 87 9.95 10.85 -5.71
N ARG A 88 9.50 12.09 -5.58
CA ARG A 88 9.63 13.13 -6.60
C ARG A 88 10.78 14.07 -6.26
N ALA A 89 11.94 13.83 -6.88
CA ALA A 89 13.15 14.62 -6.68
C ALA A 89 12.95 16.12 -6.96
N ASP A 90 12.15 16.45 -7.97
CA ASP A 90 11.76 17.83 -8.30
C ASP A 90 10.94 18.49 -7.19
N PHE A 91 10.01 17.75 -6.58
CA PHE A 91 9.25 18.23 -5.43
C PHE A 91 10.15 18.43 -4.20
N ALA A 92 10.97 17.44 -3.83
CA ALA A 92 11.90 17.56 -2.72
C ALA A 92 12.81 18.79 -2.86
N ARG A 93 13.36 19.01 -4.07
CA ARG A 93 14.19 20.18 -4.37
C ARG A 93 13.42 21.49 -4.26
N ALA A 94 12.16 21.51 -4.69
CA ALA A 94 11.30 22.69 -4.59
C ALA A 94 10.96 23.02 -3.12
N VAL A 95 10.76 22.02 -2.27
CA VAL A 95 10.58 22.18 -0.81
C VAL A 95 11.83 22.80 -0.18
N GLU A 96 13.01 22.24 -0.45
CA GLU A 96 14.28 22.78 0.06
C GLU A 96 14.55 24.20 -0.46
N SER A 97 14.30 24.46 -1.75
CA SER A 97 14.42 25.80 -2.35
C SER A 97 13.44 26.81 -1.76
N ALA A 98 12.35 26.33 -1.16
CA ALA A 98 11.38 27.16 -0.46
C ALA A 98 11.77 27.49 0.99
N GLY A 99 12.92 26.99 1.45
CA GLY A 99 13.41 27.16 2.82
C GLY A 99 12.75 26.22 3.83
N LEU A 100 12.10 25.15 3.36
CA LEU A 100 11.43 24.15 4.18
C LEU A 100 12.27 22.87 4.25
N CYS A 101 12.17 22.13 5.35
CA CYS A 101 12.79 20.81 5.47
C CYS A 101 11.93 19.74 4.75
N PHE A 102 12.52 18.99 3.82
CA PHE A 102 11.91 17.78 3.27
C PHE A 102 12.26 16.58 4.16
N ILE A 103 11.25 15.96 4.78
CA ILE A 103 11.44 14.79 5.65
C ILE A 103 11.57 13.54 4.76
N GLY A 104 12.79 13.25 4.36
CA GLY A 104 13.17 12.15 3.49
C GLY A 104 14.62 12.27 3.01
N PRO A 105 15.05 11.43 2.06
CA PRO A 105 16.38 11.51 1.47
C PRO A 105 16.56 12.78 0.63
N ALA A 106 17.81 13.10 0.27
CA ALA A 106 18.12 14.26 -0.53
C ALA A 106 17.54 14.15 -1.97
N PRO A 107 17.19 15.26 -2.64
CA PRO A 107 16.66 15.24 -4.00
C PRO A 107 17.53 14.47 -5.01
N ASP A 108 18.86 14.58 -4.89
CA ASP A 108 19.80 13.90 -5.78
C ASP A 108 19.81 12.38 -5.53
N THR A 109 19.65 11.94 -4.28
CA THR A 109 19.48 10.52 -3.91
C THR A 109 18.18 9.96 -4.48
N ILE A 110 17.07 10.69 -4.37
CA ILE A 110 15.78 10.30 -4.96
C ILE A 110 15.91 10.16 -6.48
N ALA A 111 16.58 11.12 -7.15
CA ALA A 111 16.78 11.08 -8.59
C ALA A 111 17.67 9.90 -9.01
N ALA A 112 18.76 9.64 -8.28
CA ALA A 112 19.68 8.55 -8.58
C ALA A 112 19.04 7.17 -8.45
N MET A 113 18.15 6.97 -7.46
CA MET A 113 17.45 5.71 -7.25
C MET A 113 16.18 5.55 -8.09
N GLY A 114 15.60 6.66 -8.57
CA GLY A 114 14.49 6.63 -9.53
C GLY A 114 14.91 6.22 -10.95
N ASP A 115 16.18 6.36 -11.31
CA ASP A 115 16.74 5.86 -12.57
C ASP A 115 17.26 4.43 -12.39
N LYS A 116 16.61 3.46 -13.05
CA LYS A 116 16.94 2.04 -12.92
C LYS A 116 18.35 1.68 -13.37
N VAL A 117 18.86 2.35 -14.40
CA VAL A 117 20.19 2.05 -14.96
C VAL A 117 21.25 2.61 -14.01
N GLU A 118 21.07 3.84 -13.55
CA GLU A 118 21.98 4.47 -12.59
C GLU A 118 21.95 3.77 -11.23
N ALA A 119 20.77 3.41 -10.73
CA ALA A 119 20.60 2.62 -9.52
C ALA A 119 21.35 1.28 -9.63
N ARG A 120 21.13 0.52 -10.71
CA ARG A 120 21.83 -0.77 -10.95
C ARG A 120 23.35 -0.58 -11.01
N ARG A 121 23.84 0.45 -11.70
CA ARG A 121 25.27 0.76 -11.78
C ARG A 121 25.88 1.02 -10.40
N ARG A 122 25.19 1.79 -9.56
CA ARG A 122 25.62 2.08 -8.18
C ARG A 122 25.61 0.84 -7.30
N MET A 123 24.58 0.01 -7.41
CA MET A 123 24.48 -1.24 -6.66
C MET A 123 25.62 -2.20 -7.01
N VAL A 124 25.93 -2.36 -8.30
CA VAL A 124 27.09 -3.16 -8.75
C VAL A 124 28.40 -2.60 -8.20
N ALA A 125 28.60 -1.28 -8.30
CA ALA A 125 29.81 -0.64 -7.77
C ALA A 125 29.95 -0.79 -6.24
N ALA A 126 28.82 -0.85 -5.52
CA ALA A 126 28.76 -1.05 -4.08
C ALA A 126 28.86 -2.52 -3.63
N GLY A 127 29.03 -3.46 -4.57
CA GLY A 127 29.07 -4.90 -4.27
C GLY A 127 27.74 -5.45 -3.73
N VAL A 128 26.63 -4.84 -4.12
CA VAL A 128 25.28 -5.34 -3.85
C VAL A 128 24.94 -6.35 -4.96
N PRO A 129 24.54 -7.59 -4.63
CA PRO A 129 24.15 -8.56 -5.64
C PRO A 129 23.01 -8.04 -6.51
N VAL A 130 23.18 -8.08 -7.84
CA VAL A 130 22.13 -7.74 -8.82
C VAL A 130 21.84 -8.96 -9.68
N VAL A 131 20.65 -9.03 -10.29
CA VAL A 131 20.30 -10.13 -11.18
C VAL A 131 21.32 -10.19 -12.32
N PRO A 132 21.95 -11.37 -12.58
CA PRO A 132 22.85 -11.54 -13.71
C PRO A 132 22.15 -11.15 -15.00
N GLY A 133 22.76 -10.24 -15.76
CA GLY A 133 22.10 -9.64 -16.91
C GLY A 133 22.94 -8.55 -17.53
N LEU A 134 22.55 -8.15 -18.72
CA LEU A 134 23.19 -7.06 -19.44
C LEU A 134 22.93 -5.73 -18.73
N THR A 135 23.97 -4.90 -18.67
CA THR A 135 23.86 -3.53 -18.15
C THR A 135 23.31 -2.57 -19.21
N ASP A 136 23.58 -2.86 -20.48
CA ASP A 136 23.15 -2.05 -21.62
C ASP A 136 22.00 -2.71 -22.38
N ALA A 137 21.19 -1.88 -23.05
CA ALA A 137 20.16 -2.36 -23.95
C ALA A 137 20.78 -3.07 -25.17
N VAL A 138 20.14 -4.15 -25.61
CA VAL A 138 20.52 -4.81 -26.86
C VAL A 138 19.98 -4.04 -28.06
N ALA A 139 20.73 -4.04 -29.16
CA ALA A 139 20.38 -3.27 -30.35
C ALA A 139 19.20 -3.88 -31.14
N ASP A 140 19.10 -5.20 -31.18
CA ASP A 140 18.13 -5.95 -31.97
C ASP A 140 17.83 -7.33 -31.37
N ALA A 141 16.84 -8.03 -31.96
CA ALA A 141 16.44 -9.37 -31.56
C ALA A 141 17.59 -10.40 -31.67
N ALA A 142 18.50 -10.23 -32.64
CA ALA A 142 19.65 -11.11 -32.80
C ALA A 142 20.67 -10.93 -31.66
N GLY A 143 20.88 -9.69 -31.20
CA GLY A 143 21.65 -9.36 -30.02
C GLY A 143 21.01 -9.88 -28.74
N ALA A 144 19.69 -9.74 -28.61
CA ALA A 144 18.91 -10.33 -27.52
C ALA A 144 19.12 -11.85 -27.44
N ARG A 145 19.07 -12.54 -28.60
CA ARG A 145 19.27 -13.98 -28.67
C ARG A 145 20.68 -14.41 -28.23
N ARG A 146 21.73 -13.76 -28.73
CA ARG A 146 23.12 -14.07 -28.32
C ARG A 146 23.30 -13.88 -26.82
N ALA A 147 22.79 -12.78 -26.28
CA ALA A 147 22.84 -12.51 -24.84
C ALA A 147 22.07 -13.56 -24.01
N ALA A 148 20.91 -14.01 -24.50
CA ALA A 148 20.15 -15.06 -23.83
C ALA A 148 20.89 -16.42 -23.81
N GLU A 149 21.58 -16.76 -24.91
CA GLU A 149 22.42 -17.96 -24.99
C GLU A 149 23.60 -17.89 -24.00
N GLU A 150 24.18 -16.71 -23.78
CA GLU A 150 25.26 -16.49 -22.80
C GLU A 150 24.76 -16.50 -21.34
N LEU A 151 23.59 -15.90 -21.07
CA LEU A 151 22.99 -15.84 -19.73
C LEU A 151 22.41 -17.18 -19.28
N GLY A 152 21.96 -17.99 -20.23
CA GLY A 152 21.22 -19.23 -19.98
C GLY A 152 19.73 -18.99 -19.75
N PHE A 153 18.91 -19.92 -20.23
CA PHE A 153 17.45 -19.86 -20.11
C PHE A 153 16.93 -20.37 -18.75
N PRO A 154 15.76 -19.88 -18.29
CA PRO A 154 14.96 -18.80 -18.88
C PRO A 154 15.53 -17.40 -18.62
N VAL A 155 15.22 -16.48 -19.53
CA VAL A 155 15.61 -15.06 -19.43
C VAL A 155 14.38 -14.15 -19.39
N LEU A 156 14.56 -12.98 -18.80
CA LEU A 156 13.56 -11.93 -18.70
C LEU A 156 13.99 -10.74 -19.57
N LEU A 157 13.18 -10.42 -20.58
CA LEU A 157 13.31 -9.20 -21.37
C LEU A 157 12.63 -8.06 -20.62
N LYS A 158 13.33 -6.95 -20.38
CA LYS A 158 12.80 -5.77 -19.68
C LYS A 158 12.99 -4.50 -20.49
N ALA A 159 11.99 -3.64 -20.50
CA ALA A 159 12.10 -2.29 -21.03
C ALA A 159 13.01 -1.40 -20.16
N ALA A 160 13.92 -0.65 -20.77
CA ALA A 160 14.83 0.25 -20.07
C ALA A 160 14.11 1.39 -19.34
N ALA A 161 13.06 1.94 -19.95
CA ALA A 161 12.23 3.02 -19.39
C ALA A 161 10.95 2.52 -18.68
N GLY A 162 10.79 1.19 -18.52
CA GLY A 162 9.55 0.59 -18.02
C GLY A 162 9.45 0.52 -16.49
N GLY A 163 8.23 0.57 -15.95
CA GLY A 163 7.90 0.42 -14.53
C GLY A 163 6.55 -0.28 -14.30
N GLY A 164 6.32 -0.83 -13.11
CA GLY A 164 5.04 -1.44 -12.73
C GLY A 164 4.67 -2.71 -13.52
N GLY A 165 5.66 -3.52 -13.90
CA GLY A 165 5.44 -4.80 -14.58
C GLY A 165 5.18 -4.74 -16.10
N LYS A 166 5.03 -3.54 -16.67
CA LYS A 166 4.79 -3.34 -18.12
C LYS A 166 6.09 -3.48 -18.92
N GLY A 167 6.00 -4.10 -20.11
CA GLY A 167 7.17 -4.32 -20.97
C GLY A 167 8.16 -5.38 -20.44
N MET A 168 7.69 -6.35 -19.65
CA MET A 168 8.48 -7.50 -19.20
C MET A 168 7.97 -8.79 -19.88
N ARG A 169 8.87 -9.62 -20.42
CA ARG A 169 8.51 -10.92 -20.99
C ARG A 169 9.52 -11.99 -20.64
N VAL A 170 9.04 -13.12 -20.14
CA VAL A 170 9.87 -14.31 -19.93
C VAL A 170 10.02 -15.03 -21.27
N ALA A 171 11.23 -15.50 -21.55
CA ALA A 171 11.52 -16.35 -22.69
C ALA A 171 12.29 -17.59 -22.20
N HIS A 172 11.79 -18.77 -22.55
CA HIS A 172 12.34 -20.07 -22.20
C HIS A 172 13.22 -20.66 -23.31
N ASP A 173 13.13 -20.12 -24.53
CA ASP A 173 13.91 -20.58 -25.67
C ASP A 173 14.28 -19.42 -26.64
N PRO A 174 15.22 -19.64 -27.57
CA PRO A 174 15.64 -18.60 -28.52
C PRO A 174 14.52 -18.01 -29.38
N ALA A 175 13.51 -18.80 -29.76
CA ALA A 175 12.42 -18.33 -30.60
C ALA A 175 11.45 -17.44 -29.81
N GLU A 176 11.27 -17.71 -28.52
CA GLU A 176 10.56 -16.83 -27.60
C GLU A 176 11.28 -15.50 -27.36
N VAL A 177 12.61 -15.48 -27.34
CA VAL A 177 13.40 -14.23 -27.22
C VAL A 177 13.15 -13.31 -28.40
N GLU A 178 13.19 -13.83 -29.63
CA GLU A 178 12.96 -13.02 -30.83
C GLU A 178 11.56 -12.41 -30.85
N ARG A 179 10.52 -13.24 -30.62
CA ARG A 179 9.12 -12.76 -30.53
C ARG A 179 8.92 -11.80 -29.35
N GLY A 180 9.52 -12.12 -28.21
CA GLY A 180 9.43 -11.35 -26.98
C GLY A 180 10.06 -9.97 -27.12
N TYR A 181 11.22 -9.86 -27.78
CA TYR A 181 11.94 -8.61 -27.98
C TYR A 181 11.11 -7.60 -28.77
N GLU A 182 10.58 -8.02 -29.91
CA GLU A 182 9.76 -7.14 -30.76
C GLU A 182 8.49 -6.68 -30.04
N ALA A 183 7.82 -7.60 -29.34
CA ALA A 183 6.61 -7.28 -28.60
C ALA A 183 6.89 -6.30 -27.45
N ALA A 184 7.91 -6.59 -26.63
CA ALA A 184 8.32 -5.73 -25.51
C ALA A 184 8.78 -4.34 -26.00
N SER A 185 9.56 -4.27 -27.09
CA SER A 185 10.04 -3.00 -27.64
C SER A 185 8.90 -2.12 -28.16
N ARG A 186 7.94 -2.70 -28.89
CA ARG A 186 6.73 -1.97 -29.36
C ARG A 186 5.88 -1.46 -28.20
N GLU A 187 5.68 -2.29 -27.19
CA GLU A 187 4.92 -1.94 -25.98
C GLU A 187 5.62 -0.81 -25.23
N ALA A 188 6.93 -0.90 -25.04
CA ALA A 188 7.73 0.11 -24.36
C ALA A 188 7.76 1.44 -25.11
N LEU A 189 7.89 1.40 -26.45
CA LEU A 189 7.83 2.59 -27.28
C LEU A 189 6.45 3.27 -27.20
N GLY A 190 5.37 2.49 -27.25
CA GLY A 190 4.00 3.01 -27.15
C GLY A 190 3.66 3.56 -25.76
N ALA A 191 4.18 2.96 -24.69
CA ALA A 191 3.87 3.33 -23.32
C ALA A 191 4.79 4.42 -22.75
N PHE A 192 6.07 4.40 -23.11
CA PHE A 192 7.12 5.20 -22.47
C PHE A 192 7.94 6.04 -23.46
N GLY A 193 7.70 5.91 -24.77
CA GLY A 193 8.47 6.63 -25.79
C GLY A 193 9.90 6.11 -25.98
N ASP A 194 10.26 5.00 -25.33
CA ASP A 194 11.58 4.37 -25.39
C ASP A 194 11.42 2.85 -25.58
N GLY A 195 11.88 2.36 -26.75
CA GLY A 195 11.77 0.95 -27.14
C GLY A 195 12.97 0.08 -26.77
N ARG A 196 13.95 0.61 -26.02
CA ARG A 196 15.16 -0.13 -25.64
C ARG A 196 14.84 -1.25 -24.65
N ILE A 197 15.36 -2.45 -24.93
CA ILE A 197 15.18 -3.65 -24.10
C ILE A 197 16.55 -4.15 -23.63
N TYR A 198 16.64 -4.62 -22.39
CA TYR A 198 17.78 -5.35 -21.85
C TYR A 198 17.33 -6.72 -21.33
N LEU A 199 18.29 -7.63 -21.13
CA LEU A 199 18.03 -9.00 -20.69
C LEU A 199 18.67 -9.27 -19.35
N GLU A 200 17.92 -9.96 -18.50
CA GLU A 200 18.41 -10.51 -17.23
C GLU A 200 18.01 -11.98 -17.13
N ARG A 201 18.70 -12.73 -16.28
CA ARG A 201 18.28 -14.08 -15.91
C ARG A 201 16.91 -14.02 -15.25
N PHE A 202 16.00 -14.92 -15.64
CA PHE A 202 14.71 -15.02 -14.96
C PHE A 202 14.90 -15.81 -13.66
N VAL A 203 14.50 -15.21 -12.54
CA VAL A 203 14.46 -15.90 -11.25
C VAL A 203 13.08 -16.54 -11.13
N GLU A 204 13.03 -17.87 -11.16
CA GLU A 204 11.78 -18.61 -11.04
C GLU A 204 11.28 -18.69 -9.60
N ARG A 205 9.97 -18.45 -9.41
CA ARG A 205 9.29 -18.49 -8.11
C ARG A 205 10.09 -17.79 -6.99
N PRO A 206 10.53 -16.54 -7.18
CA PRO A 206 11.28 -15.82 -6.17
C PRO A 206 10.35 -15.39 -5.04
N ARG A 207 10.96 -15.12 -3.89
CA ARG A 207 10.34 -14.35 -2.82
C ARG A 207 10.67 -12.88 -3.00
N HIS A 208 9.75 -12.02 -2.58
CA HIS A 208 10.01 -10.60 -2.41
C HIS A 208 10.42 -10.38 -0.95
N ILE A 209 11.73 -10.22 -0.72
CA ILE A 209 12.28 -9.88 0.59
C ILE A 209 12.81 -8.46 0.53
N GLU A 210 12.51 -7.67 1.54
CA GLU A 210 12.99 -6.29 1.60
C GLU A 210 13.59 -5.96 2.94
N ILE A 211 14.59 -5.07 2.95
CA ILE A 211 15.33 -4.68 4.15
C ILE A 211 15.02 -3.23 4.47
N GLN A 212 14.52 -2.99 5.69
CA GLN A 212 14.39 -1.64 6.21
C GLN A 212 15.78 -1.07 6.48
N VAL A 213 16.09 0.09 5.92
CA VAL A 213 17.28 0.87 6.26
C VAL A 213 16.88 2.18 6.91
N PHE A 214 17.75 2.68 7.79
CA PHE A 214 17.65 3.99 8.40
C PHE A 214 19.02 4.65 8.41
N ALA A 215 19.08 5.92 8.03
CA ALA A 215 20.32 6.66 7.96
C ALA A 215 20.17 8.07 8.53
N ASP A 216 21.16 8.56 9.26
CA ASP A 216 21.21 9.96 9.69
C ASP A 216 22.01 10.85 8.73
N ALA A 217 22.09 12.14 9.04
CA ALA A 217 22.89 13.10 8.27
C ALA A 217 24.40 13.06 8.61
N HIS A 218 24.83 12.17 9.50
CA HIS A 218 26.20 12.07 10.02
C HIS A 218 26.94 10.85 9.44
N GLY A 219 26.34 10.17 8.48
CA GLY A 219 26.93 9.02 7.78
C GLY A 219 26.69 7.68 8.48
N HIS A 220 25.85 7.64 9.52
CA HIS A 220 25.46 6.39 10.16
C HIS A 220 24.29 5.77 9.41
N VAL A 221 24.43 4.50 9.02
CA VAL A 221 23.41 3.71 8.32
C VAL A 221 23.26 2.37 9.01
N VAL A 222 22.03 2.00 9.33
CA VAL A 222 21.66 0.72 9.97
C VAL A 222 20.54 0.04 9.19
N HIS A 223 20.44 -1.28 9.29
CA HIS A 223 19.26 -2.03 8.88
C HIS A 223 18.41 -2.43 10.09
N LEU A 224 17.08 -2.42 9.93
CA LEU A 224 16.11 -2.75 10.96
C LEU A 224 15.44 -4.12 10.73
N GLY A 225 16.18 -5.00 10.05
CA GLY A 225 15.74 -6.34 9.66
C GLY A 225 14.98 -6.35 8.34
N GLU A 226 14.44 -7.53 8.02
CA GLU A 226 13.73 -7.80 6.78
C GLU A 226 12.21 -7.91 6.95
N ARG A 227 11.52 -7.76 5.83
CA ARG A 227 10.11 -8.11 5.65
C ARG A 227 9.96 -9.09 4.49
N GLU A 228 9.04 -10.03 4.65
CA GLU A 228 8.58 -10.95 3.61
C GLU A 228 7.30 -10.40 3.00
N CYS A 229 7.34 -10.09 1.71
CA CYS A 229 6.30 -9.38 0.96
C CYS A 229 5.83 -10.17 -0.27
N SER A 230 6.05 -11.49 -0.29
CA SER A 230 5.75 -12.33 -1.46
C SER A 230 4.27 -12.47 -1.78
N VAL A 231 3.36 -12.29 -0.80
CA VAL A 231 1.91 -12.42 -1.05
C VAL A 231 1.41 -11.12 -1.70
N GLN A 232 1.30 -11.16 -3.03
CA GLN A 232 0.99 -9.98 -3.84
C GLN A 232 0.02 -10.29 -4.99
N ARG A 233 -0.80 -9.30 -5.36
CA ARG A 233 -1.68 -9.32 -6.55
C ARG A 233 -1.12 -8.36 -7.60
N ARG A 234 -0.71 -8.87 -8.77
CA ARG A 234 -0.18 -8.03 -9.88
C ARG A 234 0.90 -7.04 -9.39
N HIS A 235 1.85 -7.53 -8.59
CA HIS A 235 2.92 -6.75 -7.96
C HIS A 235 2.48 -5.74 -6.88
N GLN A 236 1.22 -5.81 -6.42
CA GLN A 236 0.76 -5.06 -5.24
C GLN A 236 0.76 -6.00 -4.03
N LYS A 237 1.58 -5.70 -3.04
CA LYS A 237 1.67 -6.46 -1.79
C LYS A 237 0.32 -6.42 -1.05
N LEU A 238 -0.09 -7.54 -0.47
CA LEU A 238 -1.34 -7.70 0.27
C LEU A 238 -1.12 -8.15 1.72
N ILE A 239 -0.12 -9.00 1.94
CA ILE A 239 0.28 -9.49 3.26
C ILE A 239 1.80 -9.38 3.36
N GLU A 240 2.24 -8.80 4.47
CA GLU A 240 3.64 -8.60 4.79
C GLU A 240 3.91 -9.11 6.20
N GLU A 241 5.08 -9.71 6.41
CA GLU A 241 5.46 -10.19 7.74
C GLU A 241 6.93 -9.92 8.07
N ALA A 242 7.21 -9.75 9.36
CA ALA A 242 8.55 -9.56 9.88
C ALA A 242 8.75 -10.44 11.13
N PRO A 243 9.91 -11.10 11.29
CA PRO A 243 10.90 -11.38 10.24
C PRO A 243 10.36 -12.32 9.15
N SER A 244 11.12 -12.53 8.07
CA SER A 244 10.79 -13.54 7.07
C SER A 244 10.91 -14.95 7.66
N PRO A 245 9.94 -15.86 7.39
CA PRO A 245 9.98 -17.23 7.90
C PRO A 245 11.05 -18.09 7.23
N THR A 246 11.62 -17.66 6.09
CA THR A 246 12.55 -18.48 5.31
C THR A 246 14.01 -18.18 5.57
N LEU A 247 14.36 -17.00 6.07
CA LEU A 247 15.76 -16.59 6.15
C LEU A 247 16.43 -17.13 7.42
N THR A 248 17.57 -17.80 7.22
CA THR A 248 18.50 -18.11 8.31
C THR A 248 19.11 -16.83 8.88
N PRO A 249 19.65 -16.84 10.12
CA PRO A 249 20.36 -15.69 10.68
C PRO A 249 21.52 -15.19 9.80
N ARG A 250 22.22 -16.11 9.11
CA ARG A 250 23.32 -15.75 8.22
C ARG A 250 22.84 -15.05 6.95
N GLU A 251 21.76 -15.53 6.33
CA GLU A 251 21.19 -14.88 5.14
C GLU A 251 20.64 -13.50 5.48
N ARG A 252 19.97 -13.39 6.63
CA ARG A 252 19.47 -12.12 7.15
C ARG A 252 20.59 -11.09 7.35
N GLU A 253 21.69 -11.50 7.96
CA GLU A 253 22.88 -10.63 8.11
C GLU A 253 23.43 -10.21 6.75
N ALA A 254 23.63 -11.17 5.84
CA ALA A 254 24.19 -10.89 4.52
C ALA A 254 23.33 -9.93 3.69
N MET A 255 22.00 -10.07 3.74
CA MET A 255 21.06 -9.16 3.10
C MET A 255 21.01 -7.80 3.80
N GLY A 256 21.07 -7.78 5.14
CA GLY A 256 21.17 -6.57 5.95
C GLY A 256 22.39 -5.73 5.59
N GLU A 257 23.58 -6.34 5.58
CA GLU A 257 24.82 -5.68 5.16
C GLU A 257 24.76 -5.19 3.71
N ALA A 258 24.15 -5.96 2.80
CA ALA A 258 23.97 -5.54 1.41
C ALA A 258 23.07 -4.30 1.30
N ALA A 259 22.00 -4.23 2.09
CA ALA A 259 21.12 -3.06 2.12
C ALA A 259 21.81 -1.82 2.73
N VAL A 260 22.63 -2.00 3.79
CA VAL A 260 23.43 -0.92 4.35
C VAL A 260 24.44 -0.39 3.32
N ARG A 261 25.12 -1.26 2.57
CA ARG A 261 26.01 -0.84 1.46
C ARG A 261 25.26 -0.11 0.36
N ALA A 262 24.06 -0.59 0.00
CA ALA A 262 23.21 0.05 -0.99
C ALA A 262 22.86 1.50 -0.59
N ALA A 263 22.41 1.70 0.65
CA ALA A 263 22.06 3.01 1.18
C ALA A 263 23.29 3.93 1.32
N ALA A 264 24.42 3.41 1.81
CA ALA A 264 25.66 4.18 1.91
C ALA A 264 26.18 4.64 0.54
N ALA A 265 26.02 3.83 -0.51
CA ALA A 265 26.48 4.17 -1.86
C ALA A 265 25.73 5.33 -2.53
N VAL A 266 24.64 5.80 -1.92
CA VAL A 266 23.81 6.90 -2.42
C VAL A 266 23.62 8.03 -1.40
N ASP A 267 24.49 8.06 -0.39
CA ASP A 267 24.47 9.05 0.69
C ASP A 267 23.06 9.17 1.31
N TYR A 268 22.43 8.03 1.58
CA TYR A 268 21.03 7.97 1.99
C TYR A 268 20.78 8.65 3.33
N ARG A 269 19.58 9.22 3.51
CA ARG A 269 19.11 9.85 4.76
C ARG A 269 17.64 9.51 5.02
N GLY A 270 17.30 9.27 6.27
CA GLY A 270 15.95 8.96 6.74
C GLY A 270 15.60 7.48 6.59
N ALA A 271 14.31 7.17 6.54
CA ALA A 271 13.79 5.82 6.31
C ALA A 271 13.85 5.48 4.81
N GLY A 272 14.27 4.26 4.49
CA GLY A 272 14.23 3.71 3.14
C GLY A 272 14.15 2.19 3.16
N THR A 273 13.88 1.60 2.01
CA THR A 273 13.83 0.14 1.90
C THR A 273 14.58 -0.32 0.67
N VAL A 274 15.40 -1.35 0.84
CA VAL A 274 16.09 -2.04 -0.26
C VAL A 274 15.37 -3.36 -0.53
N GLU A 275 14.78 -3.50 -1.71
CA GLU A 275 14.02 -4.68 -2.12
C GLU A 275 14.90 -5.68 -2.86
N PHE A 276 14.68 -6.97 -2.60
CA PHE A 276 15.42 -8.09 -3.19
C PHE A 276 14.47 -9.18 -3.68
N LEU A 277 14.83 -9.79 -4.81
CA LEU A 277 14.34 -11.11 -5.17
C LEU A 277 15.20 -12.17 -4.49
N TYR A 278 14.58 -13.07 -3.72
CA TYR A 278 15.27 -14.14 -3.00
C TYR A 278 14.87 -15.53 -3.50
N ARG A 279 15.84 -16.42 -3.72
CA ARG A 279 15.60 -17.82 -4.09
C ARG A 279 16.74 -18.71 -3.61
N GLY A 280 16.44 -19.63 -2.69
CA GLY A 280 17.35 -20.73 -2.33
C GLY A 280 18.72 -20.29 -1.80
N GLY A 281 18.76 -19.19 -1.04
CA GLY A 281 19.99 -18.59 -0.50
C GLY A 281 20.59 -17.49 -1.36
N ASP A 282 20.23 -17.41 -2.64
CA ASP A 282 20.63 -16.31 -3.51
C ASP A 282 19.64 -15.14 -3.38
N PHE A 283 20.15 -13.92 -3.36
CA PHE A 283 19.34 -12.70 -3.40
C PHE A 283 19.89 -11.69 -4.40
N TYR A 284 18.99 -10.90 -4.98
CA TYR A 284 19.30 -9.96 -6.04
C TYR A 284 18.52 -8.66 -5.84
N PHE A 285 19.22 -7.53 -5.82
CA PHE A 285 18.64 -6.21 -5.73
C PHE A 285 17.59 -6.00 -6.83
N LEU A 286 16.42 -5.54 -6.42
CA LEU A 286 15.29 -5.22 -7.27
C LEU A 286 15.16 -3.71 -7.44
N GLU A 287 14.97 -3.01 -6.33
CA GLU A 287 14.86 -1.55 -6.28
C GLU A 287 15.12 -1.02 -4.87
N MET A 288 15.22 0.31 -4.73
CA MET A 288 15.23 0.98 -3.45
C MET A 288 14.08 1.97 -3.39
N ASN A 289 13.19 1.79 -2.43
CA ASN A 289 12.10 2.73 -2.16
C ASN A 289 12.67 3.85 -1.28
N THR A 290 12.71 5.06 -1.82
CA THR A 290 13.39 6.23 -1.20
C THR A 290 12.49 6.97 -0.20
N ARG A 291 11.73 6.21 0.59
CA ARG A 291 10.68 6.67 1.48
C ARG A 291 10.29 5.60 2.50
N LEU A 292 9.43 5.96 3.45
CA LEU A 292 8.70 4.99 4.26
C LEU A 292 7.79 4.11 3.37
N GLN A 293 7.46 2.92 3.83
CA GLN A 293 6.54 1.99 3.17
C GLN A 293 5.30 1.72 4.01
N VAL A 294 4.28 1.14 3.39
CA VAL A 294 2.98 0.85 4.01
C VAL A 294 3.17 -0.11 5.18
N GLU A 295 3.97 -1.14 4.93
CA GLU A 295 4.34 -2.28 5.78
C GLU A 295 5.41 -1.99 6.84
N HIS A 296 5.79 -0.72 7.04
CA HIS A 296 6.70 -0.35 8.13
C HIS A 296 6.24 -0.80 9.55
N PRO A 297 4.93 -0.91 9.88
CA PRO A 297 4.49 -1.32 11.22
C PRO A 297 4.96 -2.70 11.66
N VAL A 298 5.13 -3.67 10.73
CA VAL A 298 5.64 -4.99 11.13
C VAL A 298 7.08 -4.91 11.62
N THR A 299 7.89 -4.01 11.03
CA THR A 299 9.25 -3.73 11.51
C THR A 299 9.22 -3.00 12.86
N GLU A 300 8.34 -2.01 13.03
CA GLU A 300 8.19 -1.31 14.32
C GLU A 300 7.86 -2.27 15.46
N LEU A 301 6.94 -3.22 15.22
CA LEU A 301 6.49 -4.15 16.25
C LEU A 301 7.56 -5.16 16.67
N VAL A 302 8.40 -5.63 15.74
CA VAL A 302 9.45 -6.61 16.07
C VAL A 302 10.73 -5.97 16.61
N THR A 303 10.99 -4.70 16.29
CA THR A 303 12.17 -3.96 16.76
C THR A 303 11.90 -3.09 17.99
N GLY A 304 10.66 -2.62 18.17
CA GLY A 304 10.30 -1.61 19.16
C GLY A 304 10.67 -0.18 18.77
N LEU A 305 11.13 0.07 17.53
CA LEU A 305 11.52 1.39 17.05
C LEU A 305 10.36 2.07 16.31
N ASP A 306 10.02 3.31 16.67
CA ASP A 306 9.04 4.12 15.94
C ASP A 306 9.74 4.82 14.76
N LEU A 307 9.43 4.40 13.54
CA LEU A 307 10.15 4.87 12.35
C LEU A 307 9.78 6.29 11.95
N VAL A 308 8.55 6.73 12.21
CA VAL A 308 8.11 8.08 11.89
C VAL A 308 8.67 9.09 12.90
N ASP A 309 8.75 8.72 14.18
CA ASP A 309 9.44 9.49 15.21
C ASP A 309 10.92 9.70 14.83
N TRP A 310 11.60 8.62 14.44
CA TRP A 310 12.97 8.68 13.95
C TRP A 310 13.13 9.54 12.68
N GLN A 311 12.14 9.56 11.79
CA GLN A 311 12.18 10.45 10.63
C GLN A 311 12.18 11.92 11.06
N PHE A 312 11.44 12.30 12.11
CA PHE A 312 11.46 13.66 12.67
C PHE A 312 12.80 14.01 13.33
N LEU A 313 13.39 13.06 14.07
CA LEU A 313 14.70 13.22 14.72
C LEU A 313 15.81 13.44 13.69
N VAL A 314 15.94 12.52 12.72
CA VAL A 314 16.95 12.60 11.66
C VAL A 314 16.76 13.85 10.80
N ALA A 315 15.52 14.18 10.41
CA ALA A 315 15.26 15.39 9.64
C ALA A 315 15.55 16.68 10.45
N SER A 316 15.55 16.60 11.78
CA SER A 316 16.00 17.68 12.66
C SER A 316 17.52 17.79 12.80
N GLY A 317 18.28 16.87 12.20
CA GLY A 317 19.74 16.79 12.25
C GLY A 317 20.30 15.98 13.41
N GLU A 318 19.46 15.29 14.17
CA GLU A 318 19.92 14.43 15.27
C GLU A 318 20.60 13.16 14.71
N PRO A 319 21.70 12.69 15.32
CA PRO A 319 22.28 11.40 15.00
C PRO A 319 21.39 10.24 15.49
N LEU A 320 21.56 9.06 14.90
CA LEU A 320 21.00 7.84 15.50
C LEU A 320 21.68 7.59 16.85
N ASP A 321 20.90 7.26 17.87
CA ASP A 321 21.40 7.02 19.24
C ASP A 321 21.61 5.53 19.56
N PHE A 322 21.51 4.67 18.55
CA PHE A 322 21.69 3.22 18.62
C PHE A 322 22.54 2.74 17.45
N GLU A 323 23.27 1.63 17.66
CA GLU A 323 24.10 0.98 16.63
C GLU A 323 23.42 -0.28 16.07
N GLN A 324 23.99 -0.85 15.00
CA GLN A 324 23.48 -2.08 14.39
C GLN A 324 23.36 -3.24 15.39
N ALA A 325 24.26 -3.31 16.39
CA ALA A 325 24.27 -4.35 17.42
C ALA A 325 23.11 -4.23 18.43
N ASP A 326 22.47 -3.06 18.52
CA ASP A 326 21.32 -2.82 19.40
C ASP A 326 20.00 -3.26 18.77
N VAL A 327 19.97 -3.38 17.43
CA VAL A 327 18.78 -3.80 16.68
C VAL A 327 18.53 -5.29 16.91
N ARG A 328 17.41 -5.61 17.57
CA ARG A 328 16.97 -6.99 17.81
C ARG A 328 15.58 -7.20 17.25
N LEU A 329 15.42 -8.25 16.45
CA LEU A 329 14.11 -8.73 16.01
C LEU A 329 13.56 -9.68 17.07
N THR A 330 12.41 -9.34 17.65
CA THR A 330 11.72 -10.16 18.64
C THR A 330 10.31 -10.48 18.18
N GLY A 331 9.84 -11.69 18.49
CA GLY A 331 8.51 -12.12 18.09
C GLY A 331 8.32 -12.23 16.58
N HIS A 332 7.08 -12.05 16.15
CA HIS A 332 6.67 -12.09 14.75
C HIS A 332 5.46 -11.16 14.56
N ALA A 333 5.49 -10.36 13.50
CA ALA A 333 4.40 -9.46 13.13
C ALA A 333 3.90 -9.77 11.71
N ILE A 334 2.59 -9.64 11.51
CA ILE A 334 1.93 -9.80 10.20
C ILE A 334 1.03 -8.59 10.00
N GLU A 335 1.12 -7.98 8.83
CA GLU A 335 0.22 -6.95 8.33
C GLU A 335 -0.65 -7.49 7.20
N CYS A 336 -1.92 -7.13 7.21
CA CYS A 336 -2.85 -7.38 6.13
C CYS A 336 -3.43 -6.05 5.66
N ARG A 337 -3.35 -5.79 4.35
CA ARG A 337 -3.94 -4.61 3.72
C ARG A 337 -5.43 -4.80 3.48
N ILE A 338 -6.25 -4.11 4.25
CA ILE A 338 -7.70 -4.08 4.06
C ILE A 338 -8.00 -3.10 2.93
N THR A 339 -8.30 -3.61 1.73
CA THR A 339 -8.61 -2.80 0.54
C THR A 339 -10.09 -2.85 0.22
N SER A 340 -10.60 -1.82 -0.44
CA SER A 340 -11.96 -1.76 -0.99
C SER A 340 -12.02 -2.46 -2.35
N GLU A 341 -11.69 -3.73 -2.39
CA GLU A 341 -11.74 -4.56 -3.59
C GLU A 341 -12.45 -5.88 -3.27
N ASP A 342 -13.25 -6.38 -4.21
CA ASP A 342 -13.94 -7.67 -4.06
C ASP A 342 -13.06 -8.82 -4.57
N PRO A 343 -12.43 -9.62 -3.68
CA PRO A 343 -11.52 -10.69 -4.10
C PRO A 343 -12.18 -11.73 -5.00
N TYR A 344 -13.48 -11.99 -4.83
CA TYR A 344 -14.24 -13.01 -5.56
C TYR A 344 -14.69 -12.53 -6.95
N SER A 345 -14.62 -11.22 -7.20
CA SER A 345 -14.85 -10.62 -8.50
C SER A 345 -13.54 -10.18 -9.16
N GLY A 346 -12.43 -10.88 -8.91
CA GLY A 346 -11.12 -10.55 -9.46
C GLY A 346 -10.52 -9.27 -8.88
N PHE A 347 -10.87 -8.95 -7.63
CA PHE A 347 -10.48 -7.73 -6.91
C PHE A 347 -10.87 -6.45 -7.65
N LEU A 348 -12.09 -6.41 -8.18
CA LEU A 348 -12.64 -5.18 -8.73
C LEU A 348 -12.83 -4.14 -7.61
N PRO A 349 -12.51 -2.86 -7.85
CA PRO A 349 -12.75 -1.80 -6.87
C PRO A 349 -14.21 -1.71 -6.45
N SER A 350 -14.43 -1.56 -5.16
CA SER A 350 -15.74 -1.43 -4.51
C SER A 350 -15.88 -0.03 -3.92
N THR A 351 -16.87 0.71 -4.40
CA THR A 351 -17.17 2.09 -3.97
C THR A 351 -18.46 2.17 -3.20
N GLY A 352 -18.60 3.14 -2.32
CA GLY A 352 -19.82 3.35 -1.55
C GLY A 352 -19.52 4.00 -0.21
N THR A 353 -20.54 4.11 0.62
CA THR A 353 -20.39 4.67 1.98
C THR A 353 -20.23 3.55 2.99
N ILE A 354 -19.22 3.66 3.85
CA ILE A 354 -19.03 2.75 4.98
C ILE A 354 -20.20 2.93 5.95
N SER A 355 -21.11 1.97 6.01
CA SER A 355 -22.32 2.05 6.83
C SER A 355 -22.08 1.59 8.27
N HIS A 356 -21.13 0.66 8.45
CA HIS A 356 -20.66 0.18 9.74
C HIS A 356 -19.16 -0.12 9.71
N LEU A 357 -18.48 0.15 10.82
CA LEU A 357 -17.07 -0.18 11.05
C LEU A 357 -16.90 -0.56 12.52
N GLU A 358 -16.52 -1.80 12.77
CA GLU A 358 -16.08 -2.32 14.06
C GLU A 358 -14.64 -2.83 13.89
N VAL A 359 -13.70 -2.17 14.55
CA VAL A 359 -12.27 -2.45 14.43
C VAL A 359 -11.87 -3.49 15.49
N PRO A 360 -11.14 -4.55 15.12
CA PRO A 360 -10.70 -5.56 16.08
C PRO A 360 -9.71 -4.98 17.09
N GLY A 361 -9.80 -5.42 18.34
CA GLY A 361 -8.89 -5.00 19.41
C GLY A 361 -8.18 -6.18 20.08
N GLY A 362 -7.61 -5.94 21.26
CA GLY A 362 -6.98 -6.95 22.10
C GLY A 362 -5.44 -6.95 22.06
N PRO A 363 -4.78 -7.75 22.93
CA PRO A 363 -3.33 -7.77 23.03
C PRO A 363 -2.63 -8.16 21.71
N GLY A 364 -1.70 -7.31 21.27
CA GLY A 364 -0.91 -7.55 20.06
C GLY A 364 -1.66 -7.29 18.76
N VAL A 365 -2.71 -6.45 18.77
CA VAL A 365 -3.50 -6.06 17.59
C VAL A 365 -3.39 -4.55 17.41
N ARG A 366 -3.02 -4.12 16.22
CA ARG A 366 -2.84 -2.72 15.82
C ARG A 366 -3.68 -2.44 14.57
N TRP A 367 -4.31 -1.28 14.55
CA TRP A 367 -5.11 -0.80 13.43
C TRP A 367 -4.64 0.59 12.99
N ASP A 368 -4.17 0.65 11.76
CA ASP A 368 -3.77 1.89 11.10
C ASP A 368 -4.77 2.15 9.96
N GLY A 369 -5.88 2.82 10.25
CA GLY A 369 -6.96 3.08 9.30
C GLY A 369 -7.21 4.56 9.05
N GLY A 370 -7.37 4.92 7.77
CA GLY A 370 -7.70 6.27 7.32
C GLY A 370 -9.19 6.48 7.07
N ILE A 371 -10.05 5.68 7.70
CA ILE A 371 -11.49 5.60 7.43
C ILE A 371 -12.33 5.64 8.71
N GLN A 372 -13.60 6.02 8.58
CA GLN A 372 -14.58 5.98 9.65
C GLN A 372 -15.98 5.69 9.11
N ARG A 373 -16.92 5.36 9.99
CA ARG A 373 -18.35 5.22 9.61
C ARG A 373 -18.84 6.51 8.94
N GLY A 374 -19.57 6.36 7.83
CA GLY A 374 -20.08 7.46 7.02
C GLY A 374 -19.09 7.97 5.96
N HIS A 375 -17.85 7.47 5.94
CA HIS A 375 -16.87 7.84 4.91
C HIS A 375 -17.25 7.25 3.56
N GLU A 376 -17.15 8.06 2.51
CA GLU A 376 -17.37 7.65 1.12
C GLU A 376 -16.07 7.14 0.49
N VAL A 377 -16.07 5.89 0.06
CA VAL A 377 -15.00 5.24 -0.71
C VAL A 377 -15.26 5.51 -2.20
N THR A 378 -14.31 6.20 -2.85
CA THR A 378 -14.39 6.62 -4.24
C THR A 378 -13.31 5.96 -5.10
N LEU A 379 -13.40 6.09 -6.43
CA LEU A 379 -12.37 5.60 -7.37
C LEU A 379 -11.23 6.60 -7.59
N HIS A 380 -11.20 7.72 -6.86
CA HIS A 380 -10.21 8.78 -7.09
C HIS A 380 -8.81 8.43 -6.56
N TYR A 381 -8.74 7.54 -5.57
CA TYR A 381 -7.52 7.19 -4.86
C TYR A 381 -7.30 5.69 -4.83
N ASP A 382 -6.20 5.28 -4.22
CA ASP A 382 -5.90 3.87 -4.03
C ASP A 382 -6.96 3.19 -3.13
N PRO A 383 -7.17 1.87 -3.26
CA PRO A 383 -8.24 1.17 -2.55
C PRO A 383 -7.90 0.83 -1.10
N LEU A 384 -6.71 1.15 -0.57
CA LEU A 384 -6.36 0.88 0.83
C LEU A 384 -7.27 1.65 1.79
N LEU A 385 -8.03 0.91 2.59
CA LEU A 385 -8.89 1.45 3.63
C LEU A 385 -8.12 1.54 4.96
N ALA A 386 -7.40 0.47 5.28
CA ALA A 386 -6.65 0.34 6.51
C ALA A 386 -5.63 -0.79 6.46
N LYS A 387 -4.75 -0.81 7.44
CA LYS A 387 -3.83 -1.90 7.73
C LYS A 387 -4.23 -2.54 9.04
N LEU A 388 -4.43 -3.86 9.02
CA LEU A 388 -4.61 -4.65 10.21
C LEU A 388 -3.31 -5.37 10.51
N ILE A 389 -2.70 -5.05 11.65
CA ILE A 389 -1.39 -5.57 12.03
C ILE A 389 -1.51 -6.35 13.33
N VAL A 390 -0.84 -7.49 13.41
CA VAL A 390 -0.74 -8.25 14.65
C VAL A 390 0.72 -8.53 14.99
N PHE A 391 0.99 -8.69 16.28
CA PHE A 391 2.27 -9.10 16.84
C PHE A 391 2.08 -10.28 17.80
N ALA A 392 3.04 -11.21 17.81
CA ALA A 392 3.03 -12.39 18.65
C ALA A 392 4.44 -12.86 19.02
N PRO A 393 4.60 -13.76 20.01
CA PRO A 393 5.89 -14.38 20.32
C PRO A 393 6.48 -15.23 19.18
N ASP A 394 5.64 -15.78 18.31
CA ASP A 394 6.06 -16.60 17.17
C ASP A 394 5.04 -16.48 16.01
N ARG A 395 5.46 -16.92 14.82
CA ARG A 395 4.65 -16.84 13.60
C ARG A 395 3.32 -17.57 13.69
N ALA A 396 3.29 -18.76 14.29
CA ALA A 396 2.04 -19.53 14.40
C ALA A 396 1.01 -18.81 15.26
N ALA A 397 1.46 -18.21 16.37
CA ALA A 397 0.63 -17.36 17.22
C ALA A 397 0.21 -16.05 16.52
N ALA A 398 1.07 -15.47 15.66
CA ALA A 398 0.71 -14.30 14.85
C ALA A 398 -0.39 -14.64 13.85
N ILE A 399 -0.27 -15.76 13.12
CA ILE A 399 -1.30 -16.24 12.18
C ILE A 399 -2.63 -16.46 12.91
N ALA A 400 -2.61 -17.15 14.06
CA ALA A 400 -3.83 -17.37 14.84
C ALA A 400 -4.47 -16.06 15.33
N ARG A 401 -3.65 -15.07 15.74
CA ARG A 401 -4.12 -13.76 16.15
C ARG A 401 -4.70 -12.95 14.98
N MET A 402 -4.07 -13.02 13.81
CA MET A 402 -4.55 -12.37 12.58
C MET A 402 -5.87 -12.97 12.13
N ALA A 403 -6.00 -14.30 12.11
CA ALA A 403 -7.25 -14.98 11.79
C ALA A 403 -8.41 -14.49 12.67
N ARG A 404 -8.21 -14.47 13.99
CA ARG A 404 -9.20 -13.95 14.93
C ARG A 404 -9.46 -12.44 14.73
N ALA A 405 -8.43 -11.66 14.38
CA ALA A 405 -8.59 -10.22 14.12
C ALA A 405 -9.48 -9.95 12.90
N LEU A 406 -9.29 -10.74 11.85
CA LEU A 406 -10.09 -10.68 10.64
C LEU A 406 -11.52 -11.17 10.86
N ASP A 407 -11.73 -12.18 11.71
CA ASP A 407 -13.07 -12.65 12.11
C ASP A 407 -13.85 -11.58 12.91
N GLU A 408 -13.16 -10.77 13.70
CA GLU A 408 -13.75 -9.67 14.48
C GLU A 408 -13.93 -8.36 13.70
N LEU A 409 -13.27 -8.20 12.55
CA LEU A 409 -13.39 -7.01 11.73
C LEU A 409 -14.74 -6.96 11.02
N VAL A 410 -15.58 -5.99 11.38
CA VAL A 410 -16.86 -5.76 10.70
C VAL A 410 -16.76 -4.47 9.90
N LEU A 411 -16.73 -4.56 8.58
CA LEU A 411 -16.76 -3.43 7.67
C LEU A 411 -17.85 -3.67 6.62
N THR A 412 -18.88 -2.81 6.61
CA THR A 412 -20.02 -2.95 5.69
C THR A 412 -20.29 -1.67 4.90
N GLY A 413 -21.02 -1.80 3.79
CA GLY A 413 -21.28 -0.73 2.83
C GLY A 413 -20.36 -0.77 1.59
N VAL A 414 -19.21 -1.43 1.71
CA VAL A 414 -18.30 -1.76 0.59
C VAL A 414 -17.76 -3.18 0.76
N GLN A 415 -17.46 -3.86 -0.34
CA GLN A 415 -16.70 -5.10 -0.33
C GLN A 415 -15.24 -4.83 0.04
N THR A 416 -14.59 -5.82 0.65
CA THR A 416 -13.19 -5.69 1.09
C THR A 416 -12.37 -6.94 0.81
N SER A 417 -11.04 -6.81 0.85
CA SER A 417 -10.09 -7.91 0.78
C SER A 417 -10.09 -8.84 2.00
N ALA A 418 -10.74 -8.45 3.11
CA ALA A 418 -10.67 -9.16 4.39
C ALA A 418 -11.04 -10.66 4.32
N PRO A 419 -12.08 -11.09 3.57
CA PRO A 419 -12.41 -12.51 3.44
C PRO A 419 -11.30 -13.34 2.80
N TYR A 420 -10.64 -12.81 1.77
CA TYR A 420 -9.49 -13.48 1.14
C TYR A 420 -8.33 -13.61 2.12
N LEU A 421 -7.98 -12.50 2.79
CA LEU A 421 -6.91 -12.47 3.79
C LEU A 421 -7.17 -13.48 4.92
N ARG A 422 -8.43 -13.62 5.33
CA ARG A 422 -8.82 -14.59 6.35
C ARG A 422 -8.60 -16.03 5.88
N SER A 423 -8.98 -16.36 4.65
CA SER A 423 -8.73 -17.69 4.06
C SER A 423 -7.25 -18.03 3.97
N VAL A 424 -6.40 -17.05 3.64
CA VAL A 424 -4.93 -17.24 3.60
C VAL A 424 -4.37 -17.68 4.96
N MET A 425 -4.93 -17.22 6.09
CA MET A 425 -4.46 -17.61 7.43
C MET A 425 -4.65 -19.11 7.74
N ASP A 426 -5.56 -19.78 7.03
CA ASP A 426 -5.81 -21.23 7.17
C ASP A 426 -5.10 -22.07 6.09
N GLU A 427 -4.54 -21.44 5.07
CA GLU A 427 -3.87 -22.11 3.96
C GLU A 427 -2.51 -22.70 4.41
N GLN A 428 -2.22 -23.93 3.99
CA GLN A 428 -1.12 -24.73 4.52
C GLN A 428 0.26 -24.20 4.10
N ASP A 429 0.43 -23.78 2.86
CA ASP A 429 1.69 -23.26 2.34
C ASP A 429 2.00 -21.90 2.97
N PHE A 430 1.00 -21.03 3.16
CA PHE A 430 1.15 -19.83 3.97
C PHE A 430 1.58 -20.14 5.40
N ARG A 431 0.94 -21.10 6.08
CA ARG A 431 1.29 -21.50 7.46
C ARG A 431 2.69 -22.11 7.56
N ARG A 432 3.14 -22.82 6.53
CA ARG A 432 4.51 -23.36 6.42
C ARG A 432 5.53 -22.31 6.01
N GLY A 433 5.08 -21.17 5.51
CA GLY A 433 5.93 -20.11 4.97
C GLY A 433 6.47 -20.47 3.59
N ASP A 434 5.85 -21.39 2.84
CA ASP A 434 6.19 -21.71 1.44
C ASP A 434 5.56 -20.67 0.50
N LEU A 435 6.21 -19.51 0.40
CA LEU A 435 5.71 -18.35 -0.31
C LEU A 435 6.57 -18.07 -1.55
N SER A 436 5.92 -17.48 -2.54
CA SER A 436 6.59 -16.85 -3.69
C SER A 436 5.72 -15.73 -4.22
N ILE A 437 6.25 -14.91 -5.10
CA ILE A 437 5.46 -13.88 -5.81
C ILE A 437 4.31 -14.44 -6.66
N ALA A 438 4.31 -15.76 -6.91
CA ALA A 438 3.27 -16.49 -7.63
C ALA A 438 2.22 -17.13 -6.69
N TYR A 439 2.31 -16.91 -5.37
CA TYR A 439 1.43 -17.54 -4.37
C TYR A 439 -0.06 -17.46 -4.74
N MET A 440 -0.55 -16.28 -5.14
CA MET A 440 -1.96 -16.13 -5.52
C MET A 440 -2.35 -16.92 -6.78
N GLU A 441 -1.43 -17.08 -7.73
CA GLU A 441 -1.65 -17.85 -8.96
C GLU A 441 -1.59 -19.35 -8.70
N GLU A 442 -0.79 -19.76 -7.71
CA GLU A 442 -0.63 -21.13 -7.24
C GLU A 442 -1.83 -21.60 -6.38
N HIS A 443 -2.58 -20.66 -5.78
CA HIS A 443 -3.74 -20.92 -4.92
C HIS A 443 -5.06 -20.27 -5.42
N PRO A 444 -5.54 -20.61 -6.64
CA PRO A 444 -6.76 -20.03 -7.20
C PRO A 444 -8.03 -20.37 -6.38
N GLU A 445 -8.00 -21.44 -5.58
CA GLU A 445 -9.08 -21.83 -4.68
C GLU A 445 -9.41 -20.78 -3.63
N LEU A 446 -8.44 -19.96 -3.23
CA LEU A 446 -8.64 -18.87 -2.26
C LEU A 446 -9.47 -17.71 -2.84
N LEU A 447 -9.61 -17.64 -4.17
CA LEU A 447 -10.36 -16.63 -4.90
C LEU A 447 -11.82 -17.03 -5.14
N SER A 448 -12.25 -18.16 -4.57
CA SER A 448 -13.64 -18.61 -4.61
C SER A 448 -14.25 -18.52 -3.21
N PRO A 449 -15.51 -18.07 -3.08
CA PRO A 449 -16.15 -18.03 -1.78
C PRO A 449 -16.34 -19.46 -1.25
N SER A 450 -15.74 -19.75 -0.09
CA SER A 450 -16.01 -20.97 0.66
C SER A 450 -16.91 -20.62 1.85
N LEU A 451 -18.22 -20.79 1.70
CA LEU A 451 -19.13 -20.75 2.84
C LEU A 451 -19.15 -22.13 3.50
N SER A 452 -18.91 -22.18 4.81
CA SER A 452 -19.27 -23.36 5.59
C SER A 452 -20.79 -23.58 5.52
N GLU A 453 -21.23 -24.82 5.72
CA GLU A 453 -22.66 -25.15 5.76
C GLU A 453 -23.43 -24.29 6.78
N ARG A 454 -22.77 -23.95 7.90
CA ARG A 454 -23.32 -23.08 8.93
C ARG A 454 -23.50 -21.64 8.45
N GLU A 455 -22.50 -21.07 7.76
CA GLU A 455 -22.59 -19.72 7.23
C GLU A 455 -23.61 -19.63 6.11
N PHE A 456 -23.66 -20.65 5.25
CA PHE A 456 -24.71 -20.76 4.23
C PHE A 456 -26.11 -20.79 4.86
N LEU A 457 -26.30 -21.59 5.91
CA LEU A 457 -27.57 -21.65 6.63
C LEU A 457 -27.90 -20.32 7.33
N ALA A 458 -26.93 -19.68 7.97
CA ALA A 458 -27.11 -18.37 8.61
C ALA A 458 -27.49 -17.30 7.58
N ALA A 459 -26.80 -17.25 6.43
CA ALA A 459 -27.12 -16.36 5.33
C ALA A 459 -28.51 -16.63 4.75
N ALA A 460 -28.90 -17.91 4.60
CA ALA A 460 -30.23 -18.29 4.14
C ALA A 460 -31.33 -17.87 5.13
N ILE A 461 -31.10 -18.03 6.44
CA ILE A 461 -32.03 -17.57 7.49
C ILE A 461 -32.13 -16.05 7.48
N ALA A 462 -31.01 -15.33 7.44
CA ALA A 462 -30.99 -13.87 7.38
C ALA A 462 -31.70 -13.35 6.12
N GLY A 463 -31.45 -13.96 4.96
CA GLY A 463 -32.13 -13.65 3.71
C GLY A 463 -33.65 -13.89 3.80
N ALA A 464 -34.07 -14.99 4.42
CA ALA A 464 -35.50 -15.27 4.65
C ALA A 464 -36.16 -14.26 5.59
N LEU A 465 -35.47 -13.83 6.66
CA LEU A 465 -35.96 -12.81 7.59
C LEU A 465 -36.05 -11.42 6.93
N LEU A 466 -35.05 -11.04 6.14
CA LEU A 466 -35.06 -9.78 5.39
C LEU A 466 -36.19 -9.76 4.35
N GLU A 467 -36.42 -10.87 3.65
CA GLU A 467 -37.54 -10.99 2.71
C GLU A 467 -38.90 -10.97 3.42
N ASP A 468 -39.03 -11.61 4.59
CA ASP A 468 -40.26 -11.53 5.39
C ASP A 468 -40.52 -10.11 5.91
N GLU A 469 -39.49 -9.42 6.39
CA GLU A 469 -39.60 -8.02 6.81
C GLU A 469 -39.95 -7.10 5.63
N TYR A 470 -39.30 -7.29 4.48
CA TYR A 470 -39.61 -6.55 3.25
C TYR A 470 -41.07 -6.77 2.85
N ARG A 471 -41.55 -8.03 2.84
CA ARG A 471 -42.96 -8.36 2.59
C ARG A 471 -43.89 -7.78 3.64
N GLY A 472 -43.50 -7.76 4.91
CA GLY A 472 -44.27 -7.20 6.01
C GLY A 472 -44.46 -5.68 5.87
N ARG A 473 -43.40 -4.96 5.49
CA ARG A 473 -43.43 -3.51 5.21
C ARG A 473 -44.23 -3.17 3.95
N HIS A 474 -44.26 -4.07 2.97
CA HIS A 474 -45.00 -3.90 1.70
C HIS A 474 -46.33 -4.65 1.65
N ARG A 475 -46.81 -5.19 2.78
CA ARG A 475 -48.18 -5.69 2.89
C ARG A 475 -49.11 -4.50 2.81
N THR A 476 -49.77 -4.33 1.67
CA THR A 476 -50.94 -3.45 1.55
C THR A 476 -51.89 -3.82 2.69
N PRO A 477 -52.28 -2.88 3.57
CA PRO A 477 -53.23 -3.19 4.62
C PRO A 477 -54.46 -3.80 3.96
N ARG A 478 -54.77 -5.05 4.30
CA ARG A 478 -56.06 -5.63 3.93
C ARG A 478 -57.09 -4.74 4.61
N ILE A 479 -57.81 -3.95 3.82
CA ILE A 479 -59.08 -3.38 4.27
C ILE A 479 -59.94 -4.59 4.61
N THR A 480 -59.97 -4.97 5.88
CA THR A 480 -61.00 -5.87 6.37
C THR A 480 -62.29 -5.11 6.18
N ALA A 481 -63.02 -5.46 5.12
CA ALA A 481 -64.42 -5.09 4.95
C ALA A 481 -65.24 -5.81 6.02
N GLY A 482 -65.01 -5.43 7.29
CA GLY A 482 -65.96 -5.61 8.36
C GLY A 482 -67.07 -4.63 8.07
N VAL A 483 -68.12 -5.12 7.42
CA VAL A 483 -69.38 -4.41 7.25
C VAL A 483 -69.87 -3.97 8.63
N ARG A 484 -69.60 -2.71 8.98
CA ARG A 484 -70.36 -1.95 9.96
C ARG A 484 -70.76 -0.65 9.29
N ASN A 485 -72.07 -0.46 9.18
CA ASN A 485 -72.74 0.71 8.63
C ASN A 485 -72.08 2.03 9.11
N GLY A 486 -71.36 2.69 8.21
CA GLY A 486 -70.74 3.99 8.40
C GLY A 486 -69.97 4.34 7.13
N MET A 487 -70.13 5.57 6.64
CA MET A 487 -69.62 6.06 5.33
C MET A 487 -68.23 5.55 4.93
N SER A 488 -68.06 5.20 3.65
CA SER A 488 -66.78 4.77 3.08
C SER A 488 -65.74 5.90 3.04
N ASP A 489 -64.49 5.58 3.38
CA ASP A 489 -63.37 6.52 3.53
C ASP A 489 -63.03 7.40 2.30
N TRP A 490 -63.48 7.00 1.10
CA TRP A 490 -63.34 7.81 -0.12
C TRP A 490 -64.26 9.04 -0.15
N ARG A 491 -65.34 9.06 0.65
CA ARG A 491 -66.25 10.23 0.77
C ARG A 491 -65.80 11.23 1.83
N THR A 492 -64.96 10.83 2.78
CA THR A 492 -64.42 11.68 3.86
C THR A 492 -63.12 12.38 3.45
N SER A 493 -62.41 11.87 2.45
CA SER A 493 -61.18 12.46 1.91
C SER A 493 -61.50 13.31 0.67
N GLY A 494 -62.02 14.52 0.91
CA GLY A 494 -62.39 15.49 -0.13
C GLY A 494 -61.25 15.72 -1.16
N TRP A 495 -61.56 15.50 -2.43
CA TRP A 495 -60.65 15.67 -3.56
C TRP A 495 -60.59 17.15 -3.99
N PRO A 496 -59.40 17.74 -4.24
CA PRO A 496 -59.27 19.19 -4.37
C PRO A 496 -59.13 19.64 -5.84
N TRP A 497 -60.22 19.77 -6.61
CA TRP A 497 -60.17 20.52 -7.89
C TRP A 497 -61.55 21.01 -8.31
N ARG A 498 -61.86 22.30 -8.09
CA ARG A 498 -62.60 23.29 -8.92
C ARG A 498 -62.65 24.58 -8.08
N GLY A 499 -62.36 25.80 -8.51
CA GLY A 499 -62.02 26.43 -9.78
C GLY A 499 -61.89 27.93 -9.49
N ASN A 500 -61.19 28.66 -10.37
CA ASN A 500 -61.08 30.12 -10.37
C ASN A 500 -62.41 30.84 -10.18
N GLU A 501 -62.40 31.97 -9.43
CA GLU A 501 -63.15 33.22 -9.69
C GLU A 501 -62.75 34.26 -8.61
N TRP A 502 -61.95 35.29 -8.94
CA TRP A 502 -62.35 36.65 -9.33
C TRP A 502 -62.96 37.56 -8.23
N LYS A 503 -62.34 38.75 -8.09
CA LYS A 503 -62.82 40.07 -7.63
C LYS A 503 -62.76 40.48 -6.13
N SER A 504 -61.78 41.35 -5.87
CA SER A 504 -61.85 42.71 -5.28
C SER A 504 -62.79 43.01 -4.11
N ARG A 505 -62.21 43.50 -3.00
CA ARG A 505 -62.25 44.93 -2.62
C ARG A 505 -61.10 45.26 -1.68
#